data_AF-A0A502GHZ0-F1
#
_entry.id   AF-A0A502GHZ0-F1
#
_cell.length_a   1.000
_cell.length_b   1.000
_cell.length_c   1.000
_cell.angle_alpha   90.00
_cell.angle_beta   90.00
_cell.angle_gamma   90.00
#
_symmetry.space_group_name_H-M   'P 1'
#
loop_
_entity.id
_entity.type
_entity.pdbx_description
1 polymer ?
#
loop_
_entity_poly.entity_id
_entity_poly.type
_entity_poly.pdbx_seq_one_letter_code
_entity_poly.pdbx_strand_id
1 'polypeptide(L)'
;MDAGTMESSIGILVTIFIASMGFAVTKASFYQDVVSSNYFKFLLLISLLTYLIYIFVESFSNSLQTKLKETPKAVAVIKDSWESYSTDILWWALLLSIFWGLWFVLESLSRAMIKHNTKDKT
;
A
#
# COMPACT_ATOMS: atom_id res chain seq x y z
N MET A 1 -0.11 -11.13 -14.23
CA MET A 1 -0.13 -9.75 -14.77
C MET A 1 0.93 -9.68 -15.86
N ASP A 2 0.58 -9.23 -17.06
CA ASP A 2 1.52 -9.09 -18.19
C ASP A 2 2.32 -7.79 -18.09
N ALA A 3 3.50 -7.76 -18.71
CA ALA A 3 4.46 -6.67 -18.55
C ALA A 3 3.89 -5.29 -18.98
N GLY A 4 3.05 -5.26 -20.02
CA GLY A 4 2.41 -4.02 -20.50
C GLY A 4 1.45 -3.40 -19.49
N THR A 5 0.65 -4.21 -18.79
CA THR A 5 -0.24 -3.74 -17.72
C THR A 5 0.55 -3.21 -16.52
N MET A 6 1.71 -3.80 -16.23
CA MET A 6 2.59 -3.39 -15.14
C MET A 6 3.25 -2.03 -15.42
N GLU A 7 3.76 -1.81 -16.64
CA GLU A 7 4.34 -0.53 -17.06
C GLU A 7 3.31 0.61 -17.05
N SER A 8 2.12 0.39 -17.59
CA SER A 8 1.05 1.39 -17.59
C SER A 8 0.63 1.77 -16.16
N SER A 9 0.59 0.80 -15.25
CA SER A 9 0.25 1.04 -13.85
C SER A 9 1.31 1.87 -13.13
N ILE A 10 2.60 1.60 -13.40
CA ILE A 10 3.72 2.38 -12.87
C ILE A 10 3.66 3.83 -13.40
N GLY A 11 3.40 4.03 -14.69
CA GLY A 11 3.28 5.36 -15.29
C GLY A 11 2.18 6.22 -14.66
N ILE A 12 1.01 5.62 -14.40
CA ILE A 12 -0.10 6.28 -13.69
C ILE A 12 0.31 6.65 -12.26
N LEU A 13 0.93 5.73 -11.53
CA LEU A 13 1.39 5.97 -10.15
C LEU A 13 2.41 7.11 -10.08
N VAL A 14 3.37 7.15 -11.00
CA VAL A 14 4.38 8.22 -11.08
C VAL A 14 3.72 9.57 -11.38
N THR A 15 2.77 9.60 -12.30
CA THR A 15 2.05 10.84 -12.67
C THR A 15 1.25 11.39 -11.48
N ILE A 16 0.51 10.52 -10.79
CA ILE A 16 -0.23 10.89 -9.57
C ILE A 16 0.73 11.40 -8.51
N PHE A 17 1.89 10.75 -8.33
CA PHE A 17 2.88 11.18 -7.35
C PHE A 17 3.45 12.56 -7.65
N ILE A 18 3.82 12.84 -8.91
CA ILE A 18 4.33 14.15 -9.33
C ILE A 18 3.28 15.24 -9.12
N ALA A 19 2.02 14.98 -9.51
CA ALA A 19 0.92 15.91 -9.28
C ALA A 19 0.69 16.18 -7.78
N SER A 20 0.79 15.13 -6.95
CA SER A 20 0.64 15.22 -5.50
C SER A 20 1.78 16.02 -4.87
N MET A 21 3.03 15.84 -5.33
CA MET A 21 4.16 16.66 -4.89
C MET A 21 3.98 18.13 -5.25
N GLY A 22 3.59 18.44 -6.49
CA GLY A 22 3.32 19.82 -6.92
C GLY A 22 2.25 20.49 -6.05
N PHE A 23 1.21 19.75 -5.69
CA PHE A 23 0.17 20.24 -4.77
C PHE A 23 0.68 20.43 -3.34
N ALA A 24 1.45 19.48 -2.80
CA ALA A 24 2.03 19.56 -1.46
C ALA A 24 3.05 20.71 -1.33
N VAL A 25 3.73 21.09 -2.41
CA VAL A 25 4.64 22.26 -2.42
C VAL A 25 3.86 23.57 -2.50
N THR A 26 2.92 23.68 -3.44
CA THR A 26 2.17 24.93 -3.68
C THR A 26 1.15 25.26 -2.59
N LYS A 27 0.56 24.24 -1.97
CA LYS A 27 -0.45 24.39 -0.91
C LYS A 27 -0.09 23.56 0.33
N ALA A 28 1.15 23.69 0.79
CA ALA A 28 1.72 22.89 1.89
C ALA A 28 0.87 22.90 3.17
N SER A 29 0.40 24.07 3.64
CA SER A 29 -0.44 24.16 4.84
C SER A 29 -1.77 23.43 4.68
N PHE A 30 -2.45 23.61 3.54
CA PHE A 30 -3.72 22.92 3.27
C PHE A 30 -3.52 21.40 3.14
N TYR A 31 -2.45 20.97 2.48
CA TYR A 31 -2.09 19.55 2.41
C TYR A 31 -1.92 18.97 3.82
N GLN A 32 -1.14 19.63 4.68
CA GLN A 32 -0.83 19.14 6.02
C GLN A 32 -2.08 19.11 6.92
N ASP A 33 -2.92 20.14 6.87
CA ASP A 33 -4.09 20.27 7.74
C ASP A 33 -5.28 19.40 7.31
N VAL A 34 -5.48 19.21 6.01
CA VAL A 34 -6.71 18.59 5.47
C VAL A 34 -6.45 17.26 4.77
N VAL A 35 -5.38 17.17 3.98
CA VAL A 35 -5.15 16.03 3.08
C VAL A 35 -4.36 14.92 3.77
N SER A 36 -3.28 15.27 4.49
CA SER A 36 -2.34 14.31 5.07
C SER A 36 -3.02 13.35 6.05
N SER A 37 -3.85 13.86 6.97
CA SER A 37 -4.56 13.03 7.95
C SER A 37 -5.51 12.02 7.29
N ASN A 38 -6.22 12.46 6.25
CA ASN A 38 -7.14 11.60 5.51
C ASN A 38 -6.40 10.53 4.72
N TYR A 39 -5.29 10.90 4.07
CA TYR A 39 -4.43 9.95 3.35
C TYR A 39 -3.82 8.92 4.29
N PHE A 40 -3.34 9.34 5.46
CA PHE A 40 -2.83 8.45 6.50
C PHE A 40 -3.89 7.46 6.98
N LYS A 41 -5.09 7.93 7.32
CA LYS A 41 -6.19 7.05 7.78
C LYS A 41 -6.58 6.03 6.70
N PHE A 42 -6.63 6.46 5.45
CA PHE A 42 -6.93 5.58 4.33
C PHE A 42 -5.87 4.50 4.15
N LEU A 43 -4.58 4.88 4.15
CA LEU A 43 -3.47 3.93 4.07
C LEU A 43 -3.46 2.95 5.24
N LEU A 44 -3.69 3.45 6.45
CA LEU A 44 -3.77 2.64 7.66
C LEU A 44 -4.89 1.58 7.54
N LEU A 45 -6.09 2.00 7.12
CA LEU A 45 -7.24 1.12 7.03
C LEU A 45 -7.05 0.03 5.97
N ILE A 46 -6.54 0.38 4.78
CA ILE A 46 -6.26 -0.61 3.73
C ILE A 46 -5.13 -1.54 4.16
N SER A 47 -4.06 -1.02 4.76
CA SER A 47 -2.94 -1.84 5.25
C SER A 47 -3.39 -2.84 6.30
N LEU A 48 -4.26 -2.42 7.22
CA LEU A 48 -4.86 -3.30 8.23
C LEU A 48 -5.74 -4.38 7.59
N LEU A 49 -6.58 -4.01 6.61
CA LEU A 49 -7.42 -4.97 5.90
C LEU A 49 -6.57 -6.01 5.15
N THR A 50 -5.53 -5.58 4.42
CA THR A 50 -4.60 -6.49 3.73
C THR A 50 -3.94 -7.46 4.71
N TYR A 51 -3.51 -6.96 5.87
CA TYR A 51 -2.94 -7.80 6.93
C TYR A 51 -3.95 -8.82 7.51
N LEU A 52 -5.20 -8.40 7.75
CA LEU A 52 -6.24 -9.30 8.24
C LEU A 52 -6.59 -10.39 7.21
N ILE A 53 -6.65 -10.04 5.92
CA ILE A 53 -6.85 -11.00 4.84
C ILE A 53 -5.69 -11.99 4.81
N TYR A 54 -4.44 -11.53 4.93
CA TYR A 54 -3.28 -12.39 5.00
C TYR A 54 -3.38 -13.41 6.16
N ILE A 55 -3.66 -12.95 7.38
CA ILE A 55 -3.84 -13.83 8.55
C ILE A 55 -4.95 -14.85 8.30
N PHE A 56 -6.08 -14.41 7.76
CA PHE A 56 -7.21 -15.29 7.48
C PHE A 56 -6.81 -16.39 6.49
N VAL A 57 -6.16 -16.00 5.40
CA VAL A 57 -5.64 -16.91 4.37
C VAL A 57 -4.67 -17.91 4.99
N GLU A 58 -3.66 -17.46 5.73
CA GLU A 58 -2.67 -18.33 6.37
C GLU A 58 -3.31 -19.29 7.39
N SER A 59 -4.18 -18.79 8.27
CA SER A 59 -4.86 -19.58 9.29
C SER A 59 -5.77 -20.65 8.68
N PHE A 60 -6.55 -20.27 7.66
CA PHE A 60 -7.44 -21.19 6.95
C PHE A 60 -6.64 -22.29 6.24
N SER A 61 -5.53 -21.94 5.60
CA SER A 61 -4.62 -22.92 4.96
C SER A 61 -4.10 -23.93 5.97
N ASN A 62 -3.58 -23.47 7.11
CA ASN A 62 -3.05 -24.33 8.16
C ASN A 62 -4.13 -25.26 8.75
N SER A 63 -5.35 -24.73 8.93
CA SER A 63 -6.49 -25.53 9.40
C SER A 63 -6.88 -26.62 8.40
N LEU A 64 -6.97 -26.29 7.11
CA LEU A 64 -7.29 -27.24 6.03
C LEU A 64 -6.23 -28.33 5.90
N GLN A 65 -4.95 -27.96 5.89
CA GLN A 65 -3.85 -28.91 5.83
C GLN A 65 -3.88 -29.89 7.02
N THR A 66 -4.25 -29.41 8.20
CA THR A 66 -4.39 -30.26 9.39
C THR A 66 -5.55 -31.24 9.27
N LYS A 67 -6.70 -30.80 8.74
CA LYS A 67 -7.90 -31.65 8.57
C LYS A 67 -7.81 -32.64 7.41
N LEU A 68 -7.04 -32.32 6.37
CA LEU A 68 -6.90 -33.14 5.15
C LEU A 68 -5.61 -33.98 5.15
N LYS A 69 -4.95 -34.15 6.30
CA LYS A 69 -3.70 -34.93 6.42
C LYS A 69 -3.77 -36.33 5.80
N GLU A 70 -4.94 -36.96 5.80
CA GLU A 70 -5.15 -38.31 5.27
C GLU A 70 -5.44 -38.34 3.76
N THR A 71 -5.56 -37.18 3.10
CA THR A 71 -5.85 -37.07 1.65
C THR A 71 -4.83 -36.17 0.95
N PRO A 72 -3.61 -36.67 0.67
CA PRO A 72 -2.48 -35.86 0.18
C PRO A 72 -2.74 -35.19 -1.18
N LYS A 73 -3.58 -35.79 -2.04
CA LYS A 73 -3.97 -35.19 -3.33
C LYS A 73 -4.86 -33.95 -3.17
N ALA A 74 -5.73 -33.91 -2.15
CA ALA A 74 -6.57 -32.75 -1.87
C ALA A 74 -5.75 -31.59 -1.27
N VAL A 75 -4.76 -31.91 -0.43
CA VAL A 75 -3.82 -30.92 0.13
C VAL A 75 -2.99 -30.24 -0.96
N ALA A 76 -2.53 -31.00 -1.97
CA ALA A 76 -1.74 -30.45 -3.06
C ALA A 76 -2.50 -29.40 -3.89
N VAL A 77 -3.76 -29.67 -4.25
CA VAL A 77 -4.60 -28.74 -5.04
C VAL A 77 -4.91 -27.45 -4.25
N ILE A 78 -5.17 -27.59 -2.95
CA ILE A 78 -5.42 -26.44 -2.08
C ILE A 78 -4.16 -25.58 -1.98
N LYS A 79 -3.00 -26.20 -1.76
CA LYS A 79 -1.73 -25.48 -1.63
C LYS A 79 -1.41 -24.66 -2.89
N ASP A 80 -1.59 -25.25 -4.07
CA ASP A 80 -1.32 -24.60 -5.36
C ASP A 80 -2.21 -23.38 -5.59
N SER A 81 -3.50 -23.51 -5.28
CA SER A 81 -4.45 -22.38 -5.36
C SER A 81 -4.13 -21.28 -4.34
N TRP A 82 -3.67 -21.66 -3.15
CA TRP A 82 -3.44 -20.73 -2.04
C TRP A 82 -2.10 -20.01 -2.09
N GLU A 83 -1.08 -20.62 -2.70
CA GLU A 83 0.20 -19.96 -2.99
C GLU A 83 0.03 -18.79 -3.95
N SER A 84 -0.87 -18.90 -4.94
CA SER A 84 -1.22 -17.78 -5.82
C SER A 84 -1.81 -16.61 -5.03
N TYR A 85 -2.78 -16.86 -4.15
CA TYR A 85 -3.40 -15.80 -3.33
C TYR A 85 -2.39 -15.15 -2.37
N SER A 86 -1.51 -15.94 -1.75
CA SER A 86 -0.46 -15.42 -0.87
C SER A 86 0.50 -14.49 -1.63
N THR A 87 0.89 -14.89 -2.84
CA THR A 87 1.76 -14.10 -3.72
C THR A 87 1.10 -12.78 -4.11
N ASP A 88 -0.20 -12.80 -4.46
CA ASP A 88 -0.94 -11.58 -4.79
C ASP A 88 -1.06 -10.64 -3.59
N ILE A 89 -1.33 -11.17 -2.39
CA ILE A 89 -1.38 -10.37 -1.16
C ILE A 89 -0.03 -9.72 -0.86
N LEU A 90 1.08 -10.43 -1.08
CA LEU A 90 2.44 -9.89 -0.93
C LEU A 90 2.70 -8.74 -1.91
N TRP A 91 2.25 -8.85 -3.16
CA TRP A 91 2.33 -7.74 -4.13
C TRP A 91 1.54 -6.51 -3.68
N TRP A 92 0.33 -6.70 -3.15
CA TRP A 92 -0.45 -5.62 -2.56
C TRP A 92 0.25 -4.98 -1.35
N ALA A 93 0.85 -5.79 -0.47
CA ALA A 93 1.61 -5.29 0.68
C ALA A 93 2.85 -4.48 0.26
N LEU A 94 3.55 -4.93 -0.79
CA LEU A 94 4.68 -4.19 -1.37
C LEU A 94 4.23 -2.84 -1.92
N LEU A 95 3.13 -2.81 -2.66
CA LEU A 95 2.57 -1.59 -3.23
C LEU A 95 2.11 -0.60 -2.14
N LEU A 96 1.51 -1.09 -1.06
CA LEU A 96 1.18 -0.28 0.12
C LEU A 96 2.42 0.27 0.81
N SER A 97 3.50 -0.51 0.88
CA SER A 97 4.78 -0.05 1.46
C SER A 97 5.36 1.12 0.66
N ILE A 98 5.26 1.09 -0.67
CA ILE A 98 5.63 2.21 -1.54
C ILE A 98 4.78 3.44 -1.20
N PHE A 99 3.45 3.30 -1.09
CA PHE A 99 2.58 4.42 -0.76
C PHE A 99 2.85 5.04 0.62
N TRP A 100 3.22 4.23 1.61
CA TRP A 100 3.69 4.72 2.91
C TRP A 100 4.94 5.58 2.76
N GLY A 101 5.91 5.13 1.96
CA GLY A 101 7.09 5.92 1.63
C GLY A 101 6.74 7.26 0.95
N LEU A 102 5.83 7.24 -0.03
CA LEU A 102 5.38 8.46 -0.71
C LEU A 102 4.68 9.42 0.25
N TRP A 103 3.81 8.94 1.13
CA TRP A 103 3.18 9.77 2.15
C TRP A 103 4.22 10.42 3.06
N PHE A 104 5.22 9.67 3.52
CA PHE A 104 6.28 10.19 4.37
C PHE A 104 7.10 11.30 3.69
N VAL A 105 7.40 11.13 2.40
CA VAL A 105 8.08 12.15 1.59
C VAL A 105 7.22 13.41 1.48
N LEU A 106 5.93 13.27 1.15
CA LEU A 106 5.00 14.41 1.04
C LEU A 106 4.81 15.14 2.37
N GLU A 107 4.71 14.39 3.46
CA GLU A 107 4.61 14.93 4.82
C GLU A 107 5.88 15.72 5.21
N SER A 108 7.06 15.17 4.91
CA SER A 108 8.32 15.84 5.17
C SER A 108 8.48 17.11 4.32
N LEU A 109 8.12 17.03 3.04
CA LEU A 109 8.21 18.13 2.08
C LEU A 109 7.27 19.28 2.44
N SER A 110 6.02 18.98 2.77
CA SER A 110 5.04 19.99 3.18
C SER A 110 5.48 20.72 4.46
N ARG A 111 5.95 19.98 5.48
CA ARG A 111 6.52 20.58 6.70
C ARG A 111 7.72 21.48 6.42
N ALA A 112 8.62 21.05 5.54
CA ALA A 112 9.78 21.85 5.13
C ALA A 112 9.35 23.15 4.43
N MET A 113 8.38 23.07 3.52
CA MET A 113 7.85 24.25 2.81
C MET A 113 7.14 25.23 3.73
N ILE A 114 6.34 24.75 4.69
CA ILE A 114 5.70 25.63 5.69
C ILE A 114 6.78 26.37 6.50
N LYS A 115 7.84 25.67 6.91
CA LYS A 115 8.97 26.26 7.66
C LYS A 115 9.71 27.30 6.81
N HIS A 116 9.95 27.02 5.53
CA HIS A 116 10.58 27.95 4.60
C HIS A 116 9.73 29.23 4.44
N ASN A 117 8.45 29.07 4.12
CA ASN A 117 7.53 30.19 3.89
C ASN A 117 7.27 31.04 5.14
N THR A 118 7.44 30.46 6.34
CA THR A 118 7.36 31.21 7.60
C THR A 118 8.60 32.07 7.83
N LYS A 119 9.79 31.57 7.48
CA LYS A 119 11.04 32.32 7.58
C LYS A 119 11.13 33.49 6.60
N ASP A 120 10.57 33.35 5.41
CA ASP A 120 10.55 34.41 4.39
C ASP A 120 9.65 35.60 4.78
N LYS A 121 8.79 35.43 5.80
CA LYS A 121 7.83 36.45 6.27
C LYS A 121 8.28 37.18 7.55
N THR A 122 9.39 36.78 8.15
CA THR A 122 9.99 37.37 9.37
C THR A 122 11.30 38.05 9.04
#